data_AF-A0A1H3D802-F1
#
_entry.id   AF-A0A1H3D802-F1
#
_cell.length_a   1.000
_cell.length_b   1.000
_cell.length_c   1.000
_cell.angle_alpha   90.00
_cell.angle_beta   90.00
_cell.angle_gamma   90.00
#
_symmetry.space_group_name_H-M   'P 1'
#
loop_
_entity.id
_entity.type
_entity.pdbx_description
1 polymer ?
#
loop_
_entity_poly.entity_id
_entity_poly.type
_entity_poly.pdbx_seq_one_letter_code
_entity_poly.pdbx_strand_id
1 'polypeptide(L)'
;MIDKHLLEELEFVLTHPDCNVDRLENFYNNCLFMNEYVPIYAFVTAIKRINPSLLIEWSSKNKMILTATQDLELNEKDNDINASDSALQISIDLAGHLPTKGYYKVIWSSELGEEFINKMFKRKAIRVIDRKRRDLELVGFRFVTDRKYALYIKVKEESA
;
A
#
# COMPACT_ATOMS: atom_id res chain seq x y z
N MET A 1 8.75 20.19 -3.22
CA MET A 1 9.41 18.87 -3.36
C MET A 1 9.66 18.41 -1.94
N ILE A 2 9.12 17.26 -1.51
CA ILE A 2 9.37 16.74 -0.16
C ILE A 2 10.87 16.50 -0.05
N ASP A 3 11.50 17.05 0.98
CA ASP A 3 12.95 16.94 1.13
C ASP A 3 13.30 15.49 1.46
N LYS A 4 13.71 14.75 0.43
CA LYS A 4 13.95 13.30 0.51
C LYS A 4 15.00 12.98 1.57
N HIS A 5 15.94 13.89 1.77
CA HIS A 5 16.98 13.79 2.79
C HIS A 5 16.39 13.78 4.21
N LEU A 6 15.43 14.67 4.49
CA LEU A 6 14.77 14.77 5.79
C LEU A 6 14.01 13.48 6.17
N LEU A 7 13.41 12.82 5.17
CA LEU A 7 12.76 11.52 5.38
C LEU A 7 13.77 10.40 5.60
N GLU A 8 14.88 10.38 4.86
CA GLU A 8 15.95 9.40 5.07
C GLU A 8 16.57 9.53 6.47
N GLU A 9 16.75 10.75 6.98
CA GLU A 9 17.20 11.01 8.36
C GLU A 9 16.17 10.55 9.40
N LEU A 10 14.89 10.83 9.18
CA LEU A 10 13.81 10.33 10.04
C LEU A 10 13.80 8.79 10.09
N GLU A 11 13.89 8.14 8.92
CA GLU A 11 13.93 6.67 8.84
C GLU A 11 15.13 6.12 9.62
N PHE A 12 16.30 6.76 9.52
CA PHE A 12 17.48 6.38 10.31
C PHE A 12 17.22 6.51 11.82
N VAL A 13 16.69 7.66 12.28
CA VAL A 13 16.38 7.89 13.70
C VAL A 13 15.41 6.84 14.24
N LEU A 14 14.41 6.45 13.45
CA LEU A 14 13.38 5.47 13.83
C LEU A 14 13.92 4.03 13.96
N THR A 15 15.05 3.72 13.31
CA THR A 15 15.69 2.40 13.42
C THR A 15 16.63 2.28 14.64
N HIS A 16 16.91 3.39 15.33
CA HIS A 16 17.80 3.36 16.49
C HIS A 16 17.10 2.67 17.70
N PRO A 17 17.77 1.75 18.41
CA PRO A 17 17.15 0.99 19.51
C PRO A 17 16.66 1.87 20.68
N ASP A 18 17.35 2.98 20.95
CA ASP A 18 16.94 3.95 21.97
C ASP A 18 15.92 5.00 21.47
N CYS A 19 15.36 4.83 20.28
CA CYS A 19 14.38 5.78 19.75
C CYS A 19 13.09 5.72 20.57
N ASN A 20 12.75 6.84 21.20
CA ASN A 20 11.55 7.01 22.01
C ASN A 20 10.85 8.33 21.64
N VAL A 21 9.66 8.57 22.22
CA VAL A 21 8.85 9.74 21.85
C VAL A 21 9.60 11.05 22.09
N ASP A 22 10.31 11.18 23.20
CA ASP A 22 11.03 12.42 23.54
C ASP A 22 12.13 12.72 22.51
N ARG A 23 12.86 11.70 22.05
CA ARG A 23 13.88 11.86 21.00
C ARG A 23 13.26 12.16 19.64
N LEU A 24 12.14 11.52 19.32
CA LEU A 24 11.42 11.77 18.07
C LEU A 24 10.84 13.19 18.03
N GLU A 25 10.28 13.65 19.14
CA GLU A 25 9.74 15.00 19.29
C GLU A 25 10.85 16.06 19.22
N ASN A 26 11.99 15.80 19.87
CA ASN A 26 13.17 16.66 19.74
C ASN A 26 13.68 16.71 18.30
N PHE A 27 13.75 15.58 17.60
CA PHE A 27 14.11 15.54 16.19
C PHE A 27 13.14 16.39 15.35
N TYR A 28 11.83 16.18 15.50
CA TYR A 28 10.81 16.93 14.78
C TYR A 28 10.89 18.44 15.04
N ASN A 29 11.07 18.85 16.29
CA ASN A 29 11.20 20.26 16.66
C ASN A 29 12.49 20.89 16.09
N ASN A 30 13.59 20.14 16.07
CA ASN A 30 14.82 20.58 15.41
C ASN A 30 14.61 20.76 13.90
N CYS A 31 13.88 19.83 13.25
CA CYS A 31 13.52 19.98 11.85
C CYS A 31 12.66 21.24 11.61
N LEU A 32 11.70 21.53 12.48
CA LEU A 32 10.86 22.74 12.39
C LEU A 32 11.66 24.03 12.59
N PHE A 33 12.71 23.99 13.43
CA PHE A 33 13.58 25.14 13.64
C PHE A 33 14.51 25.41 12.45
N MET A 34 14.99 24.34 11.81
CA MET A 34 16.00 24.42 10.75
C MET A 34 15.40 24.62 9.35
N ASN A 35 14.13 24.25 9.16
CA ASN A 35 13.47 24.27 7.85
C ASN A 35 12.26 25.20 7.86
N GLU A 36 12.03 25.89 6.76
CA GLU A 36 10.84 26.74 6.55
C GLU A 36 9.53 25.93 6.61
N TYR A 37 9.61 24.64 6.25
CA TYR A 37 8.47 23.73 6.25
C TYR A 37 8.90 22.28 6.56
N VAL A 38 8.13 21.59 7.41
CA VAL A 38 8.29 20.16 7.68
C VAL A 38 7.02 19.41 7.23
N PRO A 39 7.15 18.38 6.37
CA PRO A 39 6.00 17.64 5.85
C PRO A 39 5.47 16.64 6.89
N ILE A 40 4.65 17.13 7.82
CA ILE A 40 4.11 16.33 8.94
C ILE A 40 3.43 15.03 8.50
N TYR A 41 2.66 15.05 7.41
CA TYR A 41 2.00 13.84 6.89
C TYR A 41 2.99 12.78 6.42
N ALA A 42 4.11 13.20 5.81
CA ALA A 42 5.15 12.28 5.40
C ALA A 42 5.87 11.67 6.61
N PHE A 43 6.07 12.46 7.67
CA PHE A 43 6.62 11.99 8.94
C PHE A 43 5.72 10.94 9.58
N VAL A 44 4.44 11.26 9.78
CA VAL A 44 3.46 10.33 10.36
C VAL A 44 3.38 9.05 9.55
N THR A 45 3.40 9.15 8.21
CA THR A 45 3.41 7.97 7.31
C THR A 45 4.65 7.11 7.50
N ALA A 46 5.84 7.72 7.56
CA ALA A 46 7.10 6.99 7.75
C ALA A 46 7.15 6.27 9.12
N ILE A 47 6.70 6.94 10.18
CA ILE A 47 6.66 6.37 11.54
C ILE A 47 5.64 5.24 11.61
N LYS A 48 4.43 5.43 11.05
CA LYS A 48 3.40 4.38 10.97
C LYS A 48 3.94 3.11 10.30
N ARG A 49 4.77 3.27 9.27
CA ARG A 49 5.36 2.16 8.51
C ARG A 49 6.49 1.45 9.27
N ILE A 50 7.35 2.18 9.99
CA ILE A 50 8.57 1.63 10.59
C ILE A 50 8.35 1.22 12.05
N ASN A 51 7.70 2.09 12.84
CA ASN A 51 7.48 1.87 14.26
C ASN A 51 6.09 2.39 14.69
N PRO A 52 5.01 1.64 14.38
CA PRO A 52 3.63 2.08 14.64
C PRO A 52 3.34 2.27 16.13
N SER A 53 3.96 1.49 17.01
CA SER A 53 3.83 1.62 18.46
C SER A 53 4.29 3.00 18.95
N LEU A 54 5.39 3.50 18.38
CA LEU A 54 5.93 4.82 18.70
C LEU A 54 5.00 5.95 18.23
N LEU A 55 4.34 5.78 17.07
CA LEU A 55 3.33 6.74 16.61
C LEU A 55 2.12 6.80 17.54
N ILE A 56 1.63 5.65 18.01
CA ILE A 56 0.52 5.60 18.97
C ILE A 56 0.90 6.36 20.24
N GLU A 57 2.08 6.09 20.79
CA GLU A 57 2.56 6.79 21.98
C GLU A 57 2.71 8.30 21.74
N TRP A 58 3.31 8.71 20.62
CA TRP A 58 3.51 10.13 20.31
C TRP A 58 2.19 10.87 20.08
N SER A 59 1.24 10.25 19.37
CA SER A 59 -0.09 10.81 19.13
C SER A 59 -0.88 11.04 20.43
N SER A 60 -0.65 10.22 21.46
CA SER A 60 -1.28 10.43 22.77
C SER A 60 -0.75 11.68 23.50
N LYS A 61 0.45 12.14 23.15
CA LYS A 61 1.15 13.26 23.79
C LYS A 61 1.11 14.54 22.95
N ASN A 62 1.04 14.44 21.62
CA ASN A 62 1.09 15.57 20.70
C ASN A 62 -0.19 15.68 19.85
N LYS A 63 -0.99 16.73 20.10
CA LYS A 63 -2.26 16.98 19.40
C LYS A 63 -2.11 17.14 17.89
N MET A 64 -1.03 17.75 17.42
CA MET A 64 -0.79 17.97 15.99
C MET A 64 -0.56 16.62 15.28
N ILE A 65 0.21 15.74 15.92
CA ILE A 65 0.46 14.37 15.44
C ILE A 65 -0.82 13.54 15.49
N LEU A 66 -1.64 13.69 16.54
CA LEU A 66 -2.95 13.05 16.63
C LEU A 66 -3.86 13.47 15.48
N THR A 67 -4.01 14.77 15.23
CA THR A 67 -4.81 15.30 14.13
C THR A 67 -4.26 14.81 12.79
N ALA A 68 -2.95 14.87 12.55
CA ALA A 68 -2.36 14.36 11.31
C ALA A 68 -2.57 12.84 11.13
N THR A 69 -2.53 12.07 12.22
CA THR A 69 -2.80 10.62 12.19
C THR A 69 -4.27 10.35 11.88
N GLN A 70 -5.18 11.07 12.53
CA GLN A 70 -6.63 10.97 12.29
C GLN A 70 -6.99 11.43 10.89
N ASP A 71 -6.41 12.51 10.39
CA ASP A 71 -6.64 12.99 9.03
C ASP A 71 -6.11 12.01 7.99
N LEU A 72 -4.97 11.35 8.25
CA LEU A 72 -4.49 10.26 7.39
C LEU A 72 -5.39 9.03 7.47
N GLU A 73 -5.89 8.67 8.65
CA GLU A 73 -6.87 7.59 8.81
C GLU A 73 -8.22 7.94 8.21
N LEU A 74 -8.64 9.21 8.24
CA LEU A 74 -9.86 9.70 7.62
C LEU A 74 -9.70 9.76 6.11
N ASN A 75 -8.52 10.11 5.59
CA ASN A 75 -8.22 10.00 4.17
C ASN A 75 -8.05 8.53 3.74
N GLU A 76 -7.56 7.64 4.60
CA GLU A 76 -7.63 6.19 4.39
C GLU A 76 -9.10 5.74 4.41
N LYS A 77 -9.93 6.26 5.33
CA LYS A 77 -11.35 5.92 5.52
C LYS A 77 -12.28 6.49 4.44
N ASP A 78 -12.00 7.67 3.91
CA ASP A 78 -12.68 8.29 2.78
C ASP A 78 -12.21 7.67 1.46
N ASN A 79 -10.97 7.15 1.42
CA ASN A 79 -10.54 6.16 0.43
C ASN A 79 -11.05 4.73 0.72
N ASP A 80 -11.72 4.52 1.85
CA ASP A 80 -12.38 3.28 2.31
C ASP A 80 -13.91 3.43 2.38
N ILE A 81 -14.52 4.46 1.76
CA ILE A 81 -15.97 4.42 1.44
C ILE A 81 -16.27 3.26 0.46
N ASN A 82 -15.24 2.54 -0.02
CA ASN A 82 -15.35 1.23 -0.66
C ASN A 82 -14.56 0.09 0.02
N ALA A 83 -14.02 0.25 1.24
CA ALA A 83 -13.46 -0.89 1.99
C ALA A 83 -14.55 -1.61 2.78
N SER A 84 -15.41 -2.28 2.02
CA SER A 84 -15.73 -3.63 2.42
C SER A 84 -14.42 -4.45 2.38
N ASP A 85 -14.33 -5.53 3.13
CA ASP A 85 -13.36 -6.63 2.98
C ASP A 85 -13.41 -7.30 1.58
N SER A 86 -13.86 -6.58 0.55
CA SER A 86 -14.04 -7.03 -0.82
C SER A 86 -12.68 -7.16 -1.49
N ALA A 87 -12.07 -8.34 -1.34
CA ALA A 87 -11.11 -8.79 -2.31
C ALA A 87 -11.72 -8.65 -3.72
N LEU A 88 -10.98 -8.02 -4.64
CA LEU A 88 -11.40 -7.95 -6.04
C LEU A 88 -11.34 -9.37 -6.61
N GLN A 89 -12.50 -9.97 -6.80
CA GLN A 89 -12.61 -11.31 -7.37
C GLN A 89 -12.65 -11.21 -8.90
N ILE A 90 -11.61 -11.75 -9.55
CA ILE A 90 -11.53 -11.86 -11.01
C ILE A 90 -11.79 -13.32 -11.37
N SER A 91 -12.91 -13.57 -12.02
CA SER A 91 -13.20 -14.90 -12.58
C SER A 91 -12.66 -14.96 -14.01
N ILE A 92 -11.76 -15.88 -14.28
CA ILE A 92 -11.21 -16.12 -15.62
C ILE A 92 -11.54 -17.53 -16.08
N ASP A 93 -11.50 -17.74 -17.39
CA ASP A 93 -11.57 -19.06 -18.00
C ASP A 93 -10.21 -19.38 -18.61
N LEU A 94 -9.47 -20.30 -18.01
CA LEU A 94 -8.20 -20.76 -18.58
C LEU A 94 -8.40 -21.87 -19.64
N ALA A 95 -9.63 -22.33 -19.89
CA ALA A 95 -9.89 -23.33 -20.92
C ALA A 95 -9.52 -22.80 -22.31
N GLY A 96 -8.48 -23.38 -22.91
CA GLY A 96 -7.96 -22.96 -24.21
C GLY A 96 -6.75 -22.01 -24.15
N HIS A 97 -6.30 -21.59 -22.97
CA HIS A 97 -5.05 -20.85 -22.81
C HIS A 97 -3.89 -21.81 -22.47
N LEU A 98 -2.79 -21.71 -23.21
CA LEU A 98 -1.56 -22.44 -22.91
C LEU A 98 -0.62 -21.55 -22.07
N PRO A 99 -0.02 -22.09 -20.99
CA PRO A 99 0.96 -21.34 -20.22
C PRO A 99 2.21 -21.09 -21.07
N THR A 100 2.69 -19.85 -21.06
CA THR A 100 3.96 -19.46 -21.67
C THR A 100 4.96 -19.20 -20.55
N LYS A 101 6.06 -19.97 -20.52
CA LYS A 101 7.10 -19.87 -19.46
C LYS A 101 6.53 -19.99 -18.03
N GLY A 102 5.52 -20.85 -17.82
CA GLY A 102 4.90 -21.08 -16.51
C GLY A 102 3.82 -20.07 -16.11
N TYR A 103 3.46 -19.12 -16.97
CA TYR A 103 2.41 -18.14 -16.73
C TYR A 103 1.32 -18.18 -17.81
N TYR A 104 0.07 -17.98 -17.40
CA TYR A 104 -1.06 -17.74 -18.28
C TYR A 104 -1.21 -16.24 -18.52
N LYS A 105 -1.42 -15.85 -19.79
CA LYS A 105 -1.72 -14.47 -20.16
C LYS A 105 -3.17 -14.39 -20.61
N VAL A 106 -3.98 -13.59 -19.92
CA VAL A 106 -5.41 -13.44 -20.20
C VAL A 106 -5.74 -11.96 -20.38
N ILE A 107 -6.59 -11.65 -21.35
CA ILE A 107 -7.14 -10.30 -21.49
C ILE A 107 -8.43 -10.23 -20.68
N TRP A 108 -8.45 -9.35 -19.69
CA TRP A 108 -9.59 -9.11 -18.81
C TRP A 108 -10.13 -7.70 -19.05
N SER A 109 -11.44 -7.61 -19.25
CA SER A 109 -12.13 -6.33 -19.41
C SER A 109 -12.76 -5.91 -18.09
N SER A 110 -12.54 -4.66 -17.68
CA SER A 110 -13.10 -4.09 -16.47
C SER A 110 -13.38 -2.61 -16.63
N GLU A 111 -14.51 -2.15 -16.08
CA GLU A 111 -14.83 -0.73 -15.98
C GLU A 111 -14.03 -0.03 -14.86
N LEU A 112 -13.32 -0.81 -14.04
CA LEU A 112 -12.46 -0.28 -12.99
C LEU A 112 -11.25 0.42 -13.61
N GLY A 113 -10.91 1.58 -13.06
CA GLY A 113 -9.74 2.35 -13.46
C GLY A 113 -8.42 1.65 -13.10
N GLU A 114 -7.37 1.94 -13.88
CA GLU A 114 -6.04 1.37 -13.68
C GLU A 114 -5.50 1.65 -12.27
N GLU A 115 -5.75 2.85 -11.74
CA GLU A 115 -5.34 3.25 -10.40
C GLU A 115 -5.95 2.35 -9.31
N PHE A 116 -7.24 2.02 -9.44
CA PHE A 116 -7.93 1.12 -8.51
C PHE A 116 -7.36 -0.30 -8.56
N ILE A 117 -7.15 -0.84 -9.77
CA ILE A 117 -6.59 -2.19 -9.95
C ILE A 117 -5.15 -2.24 -9.40
N ASN A 118 -4.35 -1.19 -9.63
CA ASN A 118 -3.00 -1.07 -9.10
C ASN A 118 -2.99 -1.04 -7.56
N LYS A 119 -3.92 -0.29 -6.95
CA LYS A 119 -4.09 -0.24 -5.49
C LYS A 119 -4.43 -1.64 -4.94
N MET A 120 -5.37 -2.34 -5.56
CA MET A 120 -5.77 -3.70 -5.14
C MET A 120 -4.65 -4.72 -5.33
N PHE A 121 -3.88 -4.63 -6.41
CA PHE A 121 -2.73 -5.49 -6.68
C PHE A 121 -1.63 -5.30 -5.64
N LYS A 122 -1.25 -4.05 -5.34
CA LYS A 122 -0.25 -3.73 -4.30
C LYS A 122 -0.66 -4.20 -2.91
N ARG A 123 -1.96 -4.17 -2.59
CA ARG A 123 -2.54 -4.68 -1.34
C ARG A 123 -2.63 -6.21 -1.29
N LYS A 124 -2.25 -6.94 -2.35
CA LYS A 124 -2.48 -8.41 -2.49
C LYS A 124 -3.97 -8.79 -2.30
N ALA A 125 -4.87 -7.87 -2.63
CA ALA A 125 -6.31 -8.00 -2.42
C ALA A 125 -7.08 -8.43 -3.69
N ILE A 126 -6.38 -9.03 -4.66
CA ILE A 126 -6.99 -9.56 -5.88
C ILE A 126 -7.00 -11.09 -5.79
N ARG A 127 -8.19 -11.68 -5.85
CA ARG A 127 -8.37 -13.13 -5.92
C ARG A 127 -8.74 -13.51 -7.35
N VAL A 128 -7.91 -14.31 -7.99
CA VAL A 128 -8.18 -14.83 -9.33
C VAL A 128 -8.66 -16.26 -9.19
N ILE A 129 -9.83 -16.56 -9.75
CA ILE A 129 -10.46 -17.87 -9.66
C ILE A 129 -10.70 -18.37 -11.08
N ASP A 130 -10.22 -19.59 -11.38
CA ASP A 130 -10.62 -20.29 -12.60
C ASP A 130 -12.06 -20.80 -12.46
N ARG A 131 -12.83 -20.85 -13.55
CA ARG A 131 -14.20 -21.41 -13.55
C ARG A 131 -14.28 -22.82 -12.96
N LYS A 132 -13.20 -23.59 -13.01
CA LYS A 132 -13.07 -24.93 -12.40
C LYS A 132 -12.68 -24.93 -10.91
N ARG A 133 -12.80 -23.79 -10.22
CA ARG A 133 -12.48 -23.58 -8.80
C ARG A 133 -11.02 -23.90 -8.44
N ARG A 134 -10.07 -23.44 -9.26
CA ARG A 134 -8.66 -23.39 -8.87
C ARG A 134 -8.31 -21.98 -8.43
N ASP A 135 -7.63 -21.88 -7.29
CA ASP A 135 -7.06 -20.62 -6.83
C ASP A 135 -5.83 -20.28 -7.68
N LEU A 136 -5.89 -19.10 -8.29
CA LEU A 136 -4.85 -18.59 -9.15
C LEU A 136 -4.20 -17.37 -8.51
N GLU A 137 -2.91 -17.21 -8.76
CA GLU A 137 -2.14 -16.06 -8.32
C GLU A 137 -1.99 -15.07 -9.47
N LEU A 138 -2.42 -13.83 -9.26
CA LEU A 138 -2.08 -12.72 -10.16
C LEU A 138 -0.64 -12.28 -9.87
N VAL A 139 0.26 -12.52 -10.81
CA VAL A 139 1.69 -12.17 -10.69
C VAL A 139 1.97 -10.77 -11.23
N GLY A 140 1.12 -10.30 -12.14
CA GLY A 140 1.20 -8.94 -12.66
C GLY A 140 0.03 -8.62 -13.57
N PHE A 141 -0.13 -7.35 -13.89
CA PHE A 141 -1.08 -6.89 -14.90
C PHE A 141 -0.47 -5.76 -15.72
N ARG A 142 -1.01 -5.52 -16.91
CA ARG A 142 -0.62 -4.42 -17.78
C ARG A 142 -1.87 -3.82 -18.44
N PHE A 143 -1.99 -2.50 -18.42
CA PHE A 143 -3.00 -1.81 -19.21
C PHE A 143 -2.71 -1.95 -20.70
N VAL A 144 -3.71 -2.34 -21.50
CA VAL A 144 -3.57 -2.53 -22.95
C VAL A 144 -4.21 -1.36 -23.69
N THR A 145 -5.49 -1.13 -23.46
CA THR A 145 -6.34 -0.11 -24.08
C THR A 145 -7.63 0.01 -23.28
N ASP A 146 -8.42 1.07 -23.51
CA ASP A 146 -9.65 1.41 -22.79
C ASP A 146 -10.41 0.19 -22.22
N ARG A 147 -10.43 0.10 -20.89
CA ARG A 147 -11.06 -0.96 -20.07
C ARG A 147 -10.50 -2.38 -20.23
N LYS A 148 -9.35 -2.58 -20.88
CA LYS A 148 -8.71 -3.90 -21.08
C LYS A 148 -7.34 -3.99 -20.41
N TYR A 149 -7.18 -5.07 -19.65
CA TYR A 149 -5.98 -5.39 -18.89
C TYR A 149 -5.45 -6.76 -19.33
N ALA A 150 -4.15 -6.86 -19.58
CA ALA A 150 -3.46 -8.14 -19.70
C ALA A 150 -3.06 -8.60 -18.30
N LEU A 151 -3.65 -9.71 -17.84
CA LEU A 151 -3.34 -10.35 -16.56
C LEU A 151 -2.31 -11.46 -16.78
N TYR A 152 -1.29 -11.51 -15.93
CA TYR A 152 -0.28 -12.56 -15.87
C TYR A 152 -0.53 -13.42 -14.64
N ILE A 153 -0.89 -14.67 -14.87
CA ILE A 153 -1.48 -15.53 -13.84
C ILE A 153 -0.66 -16.80 -13.70
N LYS A 154 -0.41 -17.21 -12.46
CA LYS A 154 0.26 -18.47 -12.12
C LYS A 154 -0.72 -19.37 -11.37
N VAL A 155 -0.68 -20.66 -11.64
CA VAL A 155 -1.40 -21.63 -10.81
C VAL A 155 -0.64 -21.74 -9.50
N LYS A 156 -1.33 -21.55 -8.36
CA LYS A 156 -0.72 -21.88 -7.08
C LYS A 156 -0.49 -23.38 -7.07
N GLU A 157 0.78 -23.79 -7.05
CA GLU A 157 1.11 -25.18 -6.75
C GLU A 157 0.52 -25.46 -5.37
N GLU A 158 -0.41 -26.41 -5.29
CA GLU A 158 -0.81 -26.98 -4.01
C GLU A 158 0.48 -27.42 -3.34
N SER A 159 0.84 -26.75 -2.25
CA SER A 159 1.98 -27.16 -1.43
C SER A 159 1.61 -28.51 -0.82
N ALA A 160 1.99 -29.58 -1.51
CA ALA A 160 1.98 -30.95 -1.02
C ALA A 160 3.17 -31.17 -0.08
#